data_AF-A0A1S2W429-F1
#
_entry.id   AF-A0A1S2W429-F1
#
_cell.length_a   1.000
_cell.length_b   1.000
_cell.length_c   1.000
_cell.angle_alpha   90.00
_cell.angle_beta   90.00
_cell.angle_gamma   90.00
#
_symmetry.space_group_name_H-M   'P 1'
#
loop_
_entity.id
_entity.type
_entity.pdbx_description
1 polymer ?
#
loop_
_entity_poly.entity_id
_entity_poly.type
_entity_poly.pdbx_seq_one_letter_code
_entity_poly.pdbx_strand_id
1 'polypeptide(L)'
;MILLTCFLIFLAVIVVAMVGSAETSTKRLSSPPSAKVQIKRATKDSAEGLARQAEMALRRSELDRGLALLREAAECAETKHERVHYLYQYYCVLSVVQPERARICWEEHGESFQQMLGKRGSDT
;
A
#
# COMPACT_ATOMS: atom_id res chain seq x y z
N MET A 1 38.75 29.79 -3.12
CA MET A 1 37.72 28.72 -2.98
C MET A 1 37.27 28.47 -1.53
N ILE A 2 37.81 29.16 -0.51
CA ILE A 2 37.41 29.00 0.90
C ILE A 2 36.17 29.86 1.27
N LEU A 3 35.93 30.98 0.57
CA LEU A 3 34.74 31.82 0.83
C LEU A 3 33.41 31.15 0.45
N LEU A 4 33.41 30.31 -0.59
CA LEU A 4 32.18 29.65 -1.08
C LEU A 4 31.70 28.57 -0.10
N THR A 5 32.63 27.84 0.52
CA THR A 5 32.33 26.82 1.53
C THR A 5 31.81 27.43 2.82
N CYS A 6 32.35 28.58 3.25
CA CYS A 6 31.81 29.31 4.41
C CYS A 6 30.38 29.81 4.17
N PHE A 7 30.06 30.29 2.95
CA PHE A 7 28.71 30.77 2.63
C PHE A 7 27.66 29.64 2.64
N LEU A 8 28.02 28.46 2.13
CA LEU A 8 27.13 27.29 2.13
C LEU A 8 26.87 26.76 3.55
N ILE A 9 27.86 26.79 4.45
CA ILE A 9 27.68 26.42 5.86
C ILE A 9 26.74 27.42 6.54
N PHE A 10 26.91 28.72 6.30
CA PHE A 10 26.06 29.74 6.89
C PHE A 10 24.59 29.60 6.45
N LEU A 11 24.35 29.27 5.18
CA LEU A 11 23.02 28.98 4.64
C LEU A 11 22.38 27.73 5.27
N ALA A 12 23.15 26.66 5.47
CA ALA A 12 22.68 25.44 6.12
C ALA A 12 22.27 25.69 7.59
N VAL A 13 23.02 26.51 8.33
CA VAL A 13 22.70 26.86 9.72
C VAL A 13 21.39 27.66 9.82
N ILE A 14 21.13 28.57 8.87
CA ILE A 14 19.88 29.35 8.83
C ILE A 14 18.67 28.44 8.56
N VAL A 15 18.79 27.48 7.64
CA VAL A 15 17.70 26.53 7.32
C VAL A 15 17.37 25.65 8.53
N VAL A 16 18.37 25.17 9.27
CA VAL A 16 18.15 24.38 10.50
C VAL A 16 17.50 25.22 11.62
N ALA A 17 17.85 26.50 11.73
CA ALA A 17 17.25 27.39 12.72
C ALA A 17 15.76 27.66 12.45
N MET A 18 15.31 27.69 11.19
CA MET A 18 13.89 27.88 10.86
C MET A 18 13.04 26.62 11.01
N VAL A 19 13.63 25.42 10.95
CA VAL A 19 12.93 24.15 11.18
C VAL A 19 12.78 23.84 12.68
N GLY A 20 13.55 24.52 13.54
CA GLY A 20 13.64 24.22 14.98
C GLY A 20 12.58 24.85 15.88
N SER A 21 11.66 25.68 15.37
CA SER A 21 10.68 26.38 16.22
C SER A 21 9.23 26.01 15.89
N ALA A 22 8.92 24.72 15.96
CA ALA A 22 7.54 24.32 16.27
C ALA A 22 7.37 24.52 17.79
N GLU A 23 6.87 25.68 18.20
CA GLU A 23 6.41 25.89 19.57
C GLU A 23 5.34 24.84 19.88
N THR A 24 5.73 23.77 20.57
CA THR A 24 4.79 22.79 21.10
C THR A 24 4.06 23.44 22.28
N SER A 25 3.00 24.19 21.98
CA SER A 25 2.03 24.62 22.96
C SER A 25 1.36 23.37 23.54
N THR A 26 1.85 22.91 24.69
CA THR A 26 1.25 21.81 25.44
C THR A 26 -0.05 22.29 26.08
N LYS A 27 -1.12 22.38 25.27
CA LYS A 27 -2.47 22.46 25.79
C LYS A 27 -2.85 21.05 26.23
N ARG A 28 -2.93 20.80 27.55
CA ARG A 28 -3.45 19.54 28.10
C ARG A 28 -4.89 19.34 27.61
N LEU A 29 -5.07 18.55 26.55
CA LEU A 29 -6.36 17.98 26.18
C LEU A 29 -6.60 16.76 27.08
N SER A 30 -7.64 16.83 27.90
CA SER A 30 -8.06 15.78 28.85
C SER A 30 -8.70 14.58 28.17
N SER A 31 -8.35 14.28 26.92
CA SER A 31 -8.96 13.20 26.14
C SER A 31 -7.91 12.63 25.18
N PRO A 32 -7.70 11.30 25.14
CA PRO A 32 -6.77 10.70 24.19
C PRO A 32 -7.21 11.03 22.76
N PRO A 33 -6.30 11.46 21.87
CA PRO A 33 -6.67 11.76 20.50
C PRO A 33 -7.01 10.47 19.76
N SER A 34 -8.31 10.19 19.61
CA SER A 34 -8.86 9.17 18.69
C SER A 34 -8.81 9.66 17.22
N ALA A 35 -7.79 10.44 16.86
CA ALA A 35 -7.63 10.95 15.51
C ALA A 35 -7.04 9.82 14.65
N LYS A 36 -7.94 9.02 14.05
CA LYS A 36 -7.60 8.02 13.05
C LYS A 36 -7.11 8.77 11.79
N VAL A 37 -5.81 8.97 11.67
CA VAL A 37 -5.18 9.60 10.51
C VAL A 37 -5.40 8.68 9.30
N GLN A 38 -6.43 8.96 8.51
CA GLN A 38 -6.62 8.32 7.21
C GLN A 38 -5.81 9.12 6.19
N ILE A 39 -4.59 8.68 5.91
CA ILE A 39 -3.84 9.18 4.75
C ILE A 39 -4.56 8.62 3.52
N LYS A 40 -5.47 9.40 2.94
CA LYS A 40 -6.03 9.10 1.62
C LYS A 40 -4.91 9.30 0.61
N ARG A 41 -4.20 8.24 0.27
CA ARG A 41 -3.30 8.22 -0.89
C ARG A 41 -4.18 8.40 -2.11
N ALA A 42 -4.12 9.58 -2.74
CA ALA A 42 -4.79 9.81 -4.01
C ALA A 42 -4.01 9.06 -5.09
N THR A 43 -4.23 7.75 -5.19
CA THR A 43 -3.77 6.98 -6.34
C THR A 43 -4.64 7.40 -7.52
N LYS A 44 -4.00 7.98 -8.55
CA LYS A 44 -4.68 8.39 -9.79
C LYS A 44 -5.15 7.17 -10.61
N ASP A 45 -4.60 6.00 -10.30
CA ASP A 45 -4.85 4.76 -11.02
C ASP A 45 -6.01 3.99 -10.37
N SER A 46 -6.99 3.59 -11.19
CA SER A 46 -8.04 2.68 -10.75
C SER A 46 -7.46 1.32 -10.39
N ALA A 47 -8.16 0.56 -9.54
CA ALA A 47 -7.77 -0.80 -9.19
C ALA A 47 -7.53 -1.69 -10.43
N GLU A 48 -8.36 -1.53 -11.47
CA GLU A 48 -8.19 -2.22 -12.74
C GLU A 48 -6.90 -1.80 -13.47
N GLY A 49 -6.58 -0.50 -13.47
CA GLY A 49 -5.34 0.02 -14.05
C GLY A 49 -4.10 -0.57 -13.38
N LEU A 50 -4.11 -0.65 -12.05
CA LEU A 50 -3.04 -1.28 -11.27
C LEU A 50 -2.93 -2.78 -11.56
N ALA A 51 -4.05 -3.50 -11.66
CA ALA A 51 -4.05 -4.92 -11.99
C ALA A 51 -3.49 -5.20 -13.41
N ARG A 52 -3.80 -4.36 -14.39
CA ARG A 52 -3.20 -4.45 -15.74
C ARG A 52 -1.69 -4.19 -15.71
N GLN A 53 -1.25 -3.21 -14.93
CA GLN A 53 0.18 -2.96 -14.73
C GLN A 53 0.87 -4.16 -14.04
N ALA A 54 0.19 -4.79 -13.07
CA ALA A 54 0.70 -5.97 -12.40
C ALA A 54 0.88 -7.14 -13.38
N GLU A 55 -0.10 -7.38 -14.26
CA GLU A 55 -0.01 -8.41 -15.28
C GLU A 55 1.20 -8.16 -16.21
N MET A 56 1.40 -6.92 -16.66
CA MET A 56 2.56 -6.56 -17.48
C MET A 56 3.88 -6.77 -16.76
N ALA A 57 3.97 -6.39 -15.47
CA ALA A 57 5.14 -6.62 -14.64
C ALA A 57 5.45 -8.11 -14.49
N LEU A 58 4.43 -8.94 -14.21
CA LEU A 58 4.58 -10.39 -14.10
C LEU A 58 5.02 -11.03 -15.43
N ARG A 59 4.49 -10.58 -16.56
CA ARG A 59 4.93 -11.03 -17.90
C ARG A 59 6.39 -10.67 -18.20
N ARG A 60 6.91 -9.61 -17.60
CA ARG A 60 8.33 -9.19 -17.68
C ARG A 60 9.20 -9.83 -16.59
N SER A 61 8.66 -10.79 -15.83
CA SER A 61 9.34 -11.43 -14.70
C SER A 61 9.69 -10.46 -13.56
N GLU A 62 9.03 -9.29 -13.48
CA GLU A 62 9.15 -8.32 -12.39
C GLU A 62 8.20 -8.73 -11.23
N LEU A 63 8.50 -9.86 -10.58
CA LEU A 63 7.63 -10.49 -9.58
C LEU A 63 7.25 -9.57 -8.41
N ASP A 64 8.24 -8.93 -7.78
CA ASP A 64 7.99 -8.08 -6.61
C ASP A 64 7.10 -6.88 -6.95
N ARG A 65 7.31 -6.31 -8.14
CA ARG A 65 6.50 -5.20 -8.65
C ARG A 65 5.07 -5.66 -8.94
N GLY A 66 4.90 -6.80 -9.61
CA GLY A 66 3.58 -7.38 -9.88
C GLY A 66 2.79 -7.67 -8.60
N LEU A 67 3.44 -8.25 -7.59
CA LEU A 67 2.84 -8.52 -6.28
C LEU A 67 2.46 -7.24 -5.54
N ALA A 68 3.31 -6.20 -5.58
CA ALA A 68 3.01 -4.90 -4.98
C ALA A 68 1.79 -4.23 -5.65
N LEU A 69 1.74 -4.25 -6.98
CA LEU A 69 0.64 -3.67 -7.76
C LEU A 69 -0.69 -4.40 -7.53
N LEU A 70 -0.69 -5.74 -7.38
CA LEU A 70 -1.91 -6.47 -7.03
C LEU A 70 -2.42 -6.14 -5.62
N ARG A 71 -1.51 -5.92 -4.65
CA ARG A 71 -1.88 -5.44 -3.32
C ARG A 71 -2.47 -4.04 -3.37
N GLU A 72 -1.84 -3.14 -4.10
CA GLU A 72 -2.34 -1.77 -4.26
C GLU A 72 -3.69 -1.75 -5.01
N ALA A 73 -3.88 -2.62 -6.01
CA ALA A 73 -5.18 -2.81 -6.67
C ALA A 73 -6.25 -3.29 -5.69
N ALA A 74 -5.92 -4.21 -4.78
CA ALA A 74 -6.85 -4.67 -3.74
C ALA A 74 -7.19 -3.57 -2.73
N GLU A 75 -6.26 -2.68 -2.42
CA GLU A 75 -6.48 -1.52 -1.54
C GLU A 75 -7.31 -0.42 -2.21
N CYS A 76 -7.13 -0.23 -3.53
CA CYS A 76 -7.88 0.76 -4.33
C CYS A 76 -9.24 0.24 -4.81
N ALA A 77 -9.57 -1.03 -4.56
CA ALA A 77 -10.84 -1.61 -4.99
C ALA A 77 -12.03 -0.94 -4.29
N GLU A 78 -13.03 -0.54 -5.07
CA GLU A 78 -14.21 0.17 -4.56
C GLU A 78 -15.20 -0.81 -3.90
N THR A 79 -15.22 -2.05 -4.38
CA THR A 79 -16.12 -3.09 -3.86
C THR A 79 -15.37 -4.20 -3.13
N LYS A 80 -16.05 -4.81 -2.15
CA LYS A 80 -15.54 -6.02 -1.46
C LYS A 80 -15.27 -7.14 -2.46
N HIS A 81 -16.09 -7.28 -3.50
CA HIS A 81 -15.93 -8.32 -4.50
C HIS A 81 -14.65 -8.15 -5.32
N GLU A 82 -14.39 -6.95 -5.85
CA GLU A 82 -13.15 -6.64 -6.57
C GLU A 82 -11.92 -6.80 -5.69
N ARG A 83 -11.98 -6.34 -4.43
CA ARG A 83 -10.89 -6.52 -3.48
C ARG A 83 -10.53 -8.00 -3.32
N VAL A 84 -11.53 -8.86 -3.09
CA VAL A 84 -11.32 -10.30 -2.94
C VAL A 84 -10.79 -10.91 -4.24
N HIS A 85 -11.23 -10.44 -5.39
CA HIS A 85 -10.72 -10.88 -6.69
C HIS A 85 -9.22 -10.56 -6.87
N TYR A 86 -8.77 -9.34 -6.57
CA TYR A 86 -7.34 -9.00 -6.66
C TYR A 86 -6.49 -9.72 -5.60
N LEU A 87 -7.01 -9.91 -4.39
CA LEU A 87 -6.34 -10.74 -3.36
C LEU A 87 -6.23 -12.20 -3.80
N TYR A 88 -7.21 -12.73 -4.51
CA TYR A 88 -7.16 -14.08 -5.06
C TYR A 88 -6.11 -14.19 -6.18
N GLN A 89 -6.03 -13.20 -7.08
CA GLN A 89 -4.95 -13.14 -8.07
C GLN A 89 -3.56 -13.08 -7.41
N TYR A 90 -3.41 -12.26 -6.37
CA TYR A 90 -2.19 -12.19 -5.56
C TYR A 90 -1.84 -13.55 -4.93
N TYR A 91 -2.84 -14.24 -4.36
CA TYR A 91 -2.68 -15.60 -3.83
C TYR A 91 -2.23 -16.60 -4.91
N CYS A 92 -2.83 -16.57 -6.11
CA CYS A 92 -2.45 -17.46 -7.21
C CYS A 92 -1.00 -17.26 -7.66
N VAL A 93 -0.50 -16.03 -7.64
CA VAL A 93 0.91 -15.79 -7.95
C VAL A 93 1.78 -16.33 -6.82
N LEU A 94 1.45 -16.02 -5.56
CA LEU A 94 2.19 -16.52 -4.40
C LEU A 94 2.24 -18.05 -4.31
N SER A 95 1.17 -18.76 -4.67
CA SER A 95 1.14 -20.22 -4.57
C SER A 95 2.19 -20.90 -5.45
N VAL A 96 2.62 -20.23 -6.52
CA VAL A 96 3.68 -20.70 -7.41
C VAL A 96 5.06 -20.27 -6.92
N VAL A 97 5.22 -19.01 -6.50
CA VAL A 97 6.55 -18.43 -6.23
C VAL A 97 6.99 -18.49 -4.76
N GLN A 98 6.04 -18.45 -3.82
CA GLN A 98 6.25 -18.27 -2.38
C GLN A 98 5.14 -18.97 -1.58
N PRO A 99 5.09 -20.32 -1.59
CA PRO A 99 3.95 -21.10 -1.07
C PRO A 99 3.66 -20.84 0.42
N GLU A 100 4.68 -20.57 1.23
CA GLU A 100 4.47 -20.22 2.65
C GLU A 100 3.67 -18.92 2.83
N ARG A 101 3.92 -17.92 1.98
CA ARG A 101 3.13 -16.67 2.00
C ARG A 101 1.74 -16.88 1.42
N ALA A 102 1.60 -17.79 0.46
CA ALA A 102 0.30 -18.17 -0.08
C ALA A 102 -0.56 -18.81 1.02
N ARG A 103 0.02 -19.66 1.87
CA ARG A 103 -0.67 -20.27 3.02
C ARG A 103 -1.21 -19.21 3.98
N ILE A 104 -0.39 -18.23 4.36
CA ILE A 104 -0.82 -17.12 5.24
C ILE A 104 -1.96 -16.33 4.57
N CYS A 105 -1.84 -16.01 3.28
CA CYS A 105 -2.89 -15.30 2.54
C CYS A 105 -4.20 -16.11 2.48
N TRP A 106 -4.11 -17.43 2.36
CA TRP A 106 -5.27 -18.33 2.40
C TRP A 106 -5.88 -18.42 3.80
N GLU A 107 -5.07 -18.43 4.86
CA GLU A 107 -5.58 -18.40 6.24
C GLU A 107 -6.33 -17.08 6.54
N GLU A 108 -5.84 -15.96 6.02
CA GLU A 108 -6.46 -14.64 6.23
C GLU A 108 -7.72 -14.41 5.40
N HIS A 109 -7.81 -15.00 4.19
CA HIS A 109 -8.83 -14.65 3.20
C HIS A 109 -9.56 -15.85 2.56
N GLY A 110 -9.22 -17.07 2.95
CA GLY A 110 -9.69 -18.31 2.32
C GLY A 110 -11.20 -18.46 2.28
N GLU A 111 -11.91 -18.08 3.35
CA GLU A 111 -13.38 -18.07 3.35
C GLU A 111 -13.96 -17.11 2.31
N SER A 112 -13.36 -15.93 2.14
CA SER A 112 -13.80 -14.97 1.13
C SER A 112 -13.50 -15.47 -0.29
N PHE A 113 -12.37 -16.14 -0.49
CA PHE A 113 -12.05 -16.82 -1.74
C PHE A 113 -13.07 -17.92 -2.05
N GLN A 114 -13.38 -18.77 -1.05
CA GLN A 114 -14.36 -19.83 -1.19
C GLN A 114 -15.77 -19.29 -1.45
N GLN A 115 -16.19 -18.20 -0.82
CA GLN A 115 -17.48 -17.56 -1.12
C GLN A 115 -17.52 -16.97 -2.54
N MET A 116 -16.42 -16.37 -2.98
CA MET A 116 -16.28 -15.85 -4.35
C MET A 116 -16.33 -16.98 -5.39
N LEU A 117 -15.66 -18.10 -5.12
CA LEU A 117 -15.62 -19.28 -6.00
C LEU A 117 -16.89 -20.13 -5.92
N GLY A 118 -17.48 -20.24 -4.73
CA GLY A 118 -18.61 -21.09 -4.36
C GLY A 118 -19.97 -20.58 -4.80
N LYS A 119 -20.09 -19.31 -5.20
CA LYS A 119 -21.24 -18.83 -5.99
C LYS A 119 -21.40 -19.51 -7.36
N ARG A 120 -20.48 -20.40 -7.76
CA ARG A 120 -20.62 -21.27 -8.94
C ARG A 120 -21.15 -22.69 -8.66
N GLY A 121 -21.48 -23.03 -7.41
CA GLY A 121 -21.80 -24.41 -7.01
C GLY A 121 -23.14 -24.63 -6.31
N SER A 122 -24.06 -23.67 -6.32
CA SER A 122 -25.37 -23.79 -5.63
C SER A 122 -26.56 -23.56 -6.56
N ASP A 123 -26.48 -24.06 -7.79
CA ASP A 123 -27.60 -24.15 -8.76
C ASP A 123 -27.54 -25.50 -9.51
N THR A 124 -27.44 -26.61 -8.77
CA THR A 124 -27.69 -27.97 -9.29
C THR A 124 -28.58 -28.74 -8.34
#